data_AF-J0QR86-F1
#
_entry.id   AF-J0QR86-F1
#
_cell.length_a   1.000
_cell.length_b   1.000
_cell.length_c   1.000
_cell.angle_alpha   90.00
_cell.angle_beta   90.00
_cell.angle_gamma   90.00
#
_symmetry.space_group_name_H-M   'P 1'
#
loop_
_entity.id
_entity.type
_entity.pdbx_description
1 polymer ?
#
loop_
_entity_poly.entity_id
_entity_poly.type
_entity_poly.pdbx_seq_one_letter_code
_entity_poly.pdbx_strand_id
1 'polypeptide(L)' 'MINTILCFDLGTKMGWAICGADGHIFSGTANFQTSRFESKG' A
#
# COMPACT_ATOMS: atom_id res chain seq x y z
N MET A 1 15.55 -9.50 -15.81
CA MET A 1 15.20 -9.66 -14.40
C MET A 1 14.42 -8.43 -13.99
N ILE A 2 13.18 -8.57 -13.54
CA ILE A 2 12.39 -7.46 -13.02
C ILE A 2 12.80 -7.22 -11.56
N ASN A 3 12.97 -5.96 -11.17
CA ASN A 3 13.14 -5.60 -9.77
C ASN A 3 11.79 -5.74 -9.06
N THR A 4 11.79 -6.01 -7.75
CA THR A 4 10.55 -5.99 -6.96
C THR A 4 9.91 -4.60 -7.04
N ILE A 5 8.64 -4.53 -7.42
CA ILE A 5 7.87 -3.28 -7.52
C ILE A 5 6.81 -3.27 -6.42
N LEU A 6 6.68 -2.13 -5.74
CA LEU A 6 5.63 -1.87 -4.77
C LEU A 6 4.74 -0.72 -5.29
N CYS A 7 3.44 -0.97 -5.39
CA CYS A 7 2.44 -0.02 -5.83
C CYS A 7 1.43 0.28 -4.71
N PHE A 8 1.00 1.54 -4.61
CA PHE A 8 0.02 2.02 -3.64
C PHE A 8 -1.09 2.81 -4.32
N ASP A 9 -2.34 2.53 -3.94
CA ASP A 9 -3.45 3.49 -4.10
C ASP A 9 -3.67 4.21 -2.76
N LEU A 10 -3.63 5.55 -2.74
CA LEU A 10 -3.57 6.32 -1.50
C LEU A 10 -4.94 6.82 -1.03
N GLY A 11 -5.91 5.89 -0.94
CA GLY A 11 -7.20 6.15 -0.29
C GLY A 11 -7.18 6.01 1.23
N THR A 12 -8.31 6.29 1.90
CA THR A 12 -8.49 6.04 3.35
C THR A 12 -8.40 4.55 3.70
N LYS A 13 -8.85 3.70 2.78
CA LYS A 13 -8.46 2.29 2.69
C LYS A 13 -7.45 2.19 1.54
N MET A 14 -6.17 2.03 1.88
CA MET A 14 -5.07 1.93 0.93
C MET A 14 -5.02 0.51 0.37
N GLY A 15 -5.21 0.35 -0.94
CA GLY A 15 -4.81 -0.84 -1.66
C GLY A 15 -3.30 -0.85 -1.92
N TRP A 16 -2.69 -2.04 -1.87
CA TRP A 16 -1.29 -2.23 -2.20
C TRP A 16 -1.09 -3.49 -3.03
N ALA A 17 -0.04 -3.48 -3.85
CA ALA A 17 0.41 -4.65 -4.60
C ALA A 17 1.94 -4.72 -4.66
N ILE A 18 2.49 -5.92 -4.51
CA ILE A 18 3.90 -6.26 -4.69
C ILE A 18 4.01 -7.19 -5.90
N CYS A 19 4.82 -6.80 -6.89
CA CYS A 19 5.26 -7.70 -7.95
C CYS A 19 6.68 -8.17 -7.62
N GLY A 20 6.84 -9.46 -7.33
CA GLY A 20 8.12 -10.08 -7.05
C GLY A 20 9.01 -10.14 -8.29
N ALA A 21 10.31 -10.33 -8.09
CA ALA A 21 11.26 -10.51 -9.19
C ALA A 21 10.96 -11.76 -10.07
N ASP A 22 10.18 -12.69 -9.54
CA ASP A 22 9.65 -13.88 -10.20
C ASP A 22 8.34 -13.63 -10.97
N GLY A 23 7.79 -12.42 -10.88
CA GLY A 23 6.53 -12.04 -11.51
C GLY A 23 5.28 -12.41 -10.71
N HIS A 24 5.41 -13.01 -9.52
CA HIS A 24 4.26 -13.24 -8.66
C HIS A 24 3.73 -11.94 -8.08
N ILE A 25 2.40 -11.81 -8.07
CA ILE A 25 1.72 -10.64 -7.53
C ILE A 25 1.04 -11.00 -6.22
N PHE A 26 1.40 -10.26 -5.17
CA PHE A 26 0.71 -10.27 -3.89
C PHE A 26 0.01 -8.92 -3.72
N SER A 27 -1.20 -8.93 -3.16
CA SER A 27 -1.95 -7.69 -2.96
C SER A 27 -2.78 -7.74 -1.69
N GLY A 28 -3.22 -6.58 -1.24
CA GLY A 28 -4.07 -6.45 -0.08
C GLY A 28 -4.58 -5.03 0.12
N THR A 29 -5.24 -4.83 1.25
CA THR A 29 -5.71 -3.51 1.67
C THR A 29 -5.28 -3.25 3.11
N ALA A 30 -4.91 -2.01 3.43
CA ALA A 30 -4.67 -1.54 4.78
C ALA A 30 -5.53 -0.31 5.06
N ASN A 31 -6.13 -0.24 6.25
CA ASN A 31 -6.88 0.93 6.67
C ASN A 31 -5.95 1.90 7.41
N PHE A 32 -5.85 3.14 6.94
CA PHE A 32 -5.20 4.19 7.72
C PHE A 32 -6.25 4.94 8.54
N GLN A 33 -6.11 4.90 9.86
CA GLN A 33 -6.91 5.75 10.72
C GLN A 33 -6.35 7.18 10.67
N THR A 34 -7.18 8.13 10.21
CA THR A 34 -6.85 9.56 10.12
C THR A 34 -6.56 10.19 11.49
N SER A 35 -7.06 9.58 12.57
CA SER A 35 -6.91 10.04 13.95
C SER A 35 -5.47 10.20 14.44
N ARG A 36 -4.49 9.55 13.77
CA ARG A 36 -3.06 9.73 14.09
C ARG A 36 -2.52 11.10 13.66
N PHE A 37 -3.17 11.76 12.69
CA PHE A 37 -2.76 13.06 12.14
C PHE A 37 -3.78 14.17 12.41
N GLU A 38 -4.84 13.90 13.16
CA GLU A 38 -5.71 14.96 13.67
C GLU A 38 -4.93 15.73 14.74
N SER A 39 -4.33 16.86 14.33
CA SER A 39 -3.87 17.89 15.26
C SER A 39 -5.07 18.30 16.08
N LYS A 40 -5.07 17.96 17.38
CA LYS A 40 -5.96 18.64 18.32
C LYS A 40 -5.52 20.10 18.33
N GLY A 41 -6.33 20.96 17.71
CA GLY A 41 -6.21 22.41 17.86
C GLY A 41 -6.36 22.82 19.32
#